data_AF-A0A2E4XR25-F1
#
_entry.id   AF-A0A2E4XR25-F1
#
_cell.length_a   1.000
_cell.length_b   1.000
_cell.length_c   1.000
_cell.angle_alpha   90.00
_cell.angle_beta   90.00
_cell.angle_gamma   90.00
#
_symmetry.space_group_name_H-M   'P 1'
#
loop_
_entity.id
_entity.type
_entity.pdbx_description
1 polymer ?
#
loop_
_entity_poly.entity_id
_entity_poly.type
_entity_poly.pdbx_seq_one_letter_code
_entity_poly.pdbx_strand_id
1 'polypeptide(L)'
;MVIVPEVLFVKKHIVNTFDLPEIEALKATLRQRSLEIEGKDTATRQTQGIACGLLKDSVCSAHDGRPTMCRGAHSESAQVCHDLFENFDGVVRAISSGERSGPFLIVPKMIFNSAQTGMAMALRDVGLECYAVELTAALEIALNSPDIEEEWLRDQSVFAPARLTSVNERYVTGVNGIAPAPSE
;
A
#
# COMPACT_ATOMS: atom_id res chain seq x y z
N MET A 1 -1.32 0.22 3.25
CA MET A 1 -0.84 1.62 3.30
C MET A 1 0.68 1.62 3.33
N VAL A 2 1.29 2.61 2.70
CA VAL A 2 2.74 2.89 2.72
C VAL A 2 2.94 4.39 2.82
N ILE A 3 4.18 4.85 3.01
CA ILE A 3 4.54 6.27 2.90
C ILE A 3 5.31 6.56 1.61
N VAL A 4 5.30 7.81 1.15
CA VAL A 4 5.96 8.22 -0.11
C VAL A 4 7.42 7.75 -0.24
N PRO A 5 8.30 7.90 0.78
CA PRO A 5 9.67 7.38 0.70
C PRO A 5 9.75 5.87 0.39
N GLU A 6 8.81 5.07 0.89
CA GLU A 6 8.78 3.64 0.57
C GLU A 6 8.36 3.39 -0.88
N VAL A 7 7.45 4.22 -1.43
CA VAL A 7 7.08 4.16 -2.85
C VAL A 7 8.29 4.49 -3.72
N LEU A 8 9.06 5.53 -3.38
CA LEU A 8 10.28 5.91 -4.07
C LEU A 8 11.34 4.79 -3.99
N PHE A 9 11.49 4.16 -2.82
CA PHE A 9 12.36 3.00 -2.65
C PHE A 9 11.94 1.83 -3.55
N VAL A 10 10.65 1.51 -3.60
CA VAL A 10 10.12 0.42 -4.44
C VAL A 10 10.29 0.75 -5.93
N LYS A 11 9.99 1.98 -6.36
CA LYS A 11 10.26 2.47 -7.72
C LYS A 11 11.73 2.25 -8.08
N LYS A 12 12.65 2.68 -7.23
CA LYS A 12 14.10 2.53 -7.44
C LYS A 12 14.50 1.07 -7.54
N HIS A 13 13.93 0.19 -6.70
CA HIS A 13 14.16 -1.24 -6.80
C HIS A 13 13.72 -1.78 -8.16
N ILE A 14 12.48 -1.49 -8.58
CA ILE A 14 11.92 -1.93 -9.86
C ILE A 14 12.80 -1.47 -11.03
N VAL A 15 13.14 -0.18 -11.09
CA VAL A 15 13.97 0.39 -12.17
C VAL A 15 15.35 -0.27 -12.26
N ASN A 16 15.88 -0.75 -11.13
CA ASN A 16 17.20 -1.40 -11.07
C ASN A 16 17.17 -2.90 -11.34
N THR A 17 16.02 -3.57 -11.20
CA THR A 17 15.94 -5.04 -11.26
C THR A 17 15.10 -5.56 -12.42
N PHE A 18 14.21 -4.75 -12.99
CA PHE A 18 13.33 -5.15 -14.09
C PHE A 18 13.88 -4.64 -15.41
N ASP A 19 13.63 -5.38 -16.49
CA ASP A 19 13.90 -4.88 -17.83
C ASP A 19 12.82 -3.90 -18.33
N LEU A 20 13.10 -3.20 -19.44
CA LEU A 20 12.17 -2.21 -19.98
C LEU A 20 10.80 -2.81 -20.36
N PRO A 21 10.71 -3.98 -21.05
CA PRO A 21 9.45 -4.67 -21.27
C PRO A 21 8.66 -4.97 -19.99
N GLU A 22 9.33 -5.43 -18.92
CA GLU A 22 8.72 -5.71 -17.62
C GLU A 22 8.18 -4.45 -16.96
N ILE A 23 8.92 -3.34 -17.02
CA ILE A 23 8.49 -2.05 -16.48
C ILE A 23 7.25 -1.55 -17.23
N GLU A 24 7.21 -1.63 -18.55
CA GLU A 24 6.06 -1.18 -19.34
C GLU A 24 4.81 -2.07 -19.10
N ALA A 25 4.99 -3.39 -19.00
CA ALA A 25 3.91 -4.29 -18.61
C ALA A 25 3.40 -4.01 -17.19
N LEU A 26 4.29 -3.69 -16.26
CA LEU A 26 3.93 -3.30 -14.90
C LEU A 26 3.16 -1.97 -14.89
N LYS A 27 3.59 -0.95 -15.64
CA LYS A 27 2.89 0.34 -15.75
C LYS A 27 1.45 0.15 -16.26
N ALA A 28 1.25 -0.68 -17.27
CA ALA A 28 -0.09 -1.01 -17.77
C ALA A 28 -0.95 -1.70 -16.69
N THR A 29 -0.36 -2.65 -15.97
CA THR A 29 -1.03 -3.35 -14.86
C THR A 29 -1.40 -2.39 -13.72
N LEU A 30 -0.47 -1.53 -13.31
CA LEU A 30 -0.69 -0.54 -12.26
C LEU A 30 -1.80 0.43 -12.65
N ARG A 31 -1.83 0.90 -13.90
CA ARG A 31 -2.91 1.77 -14.41
C ARG A 31 -4.27 1.09 -14.27
N GLN A 32 -4.40 -0.15 -14.73
CA GLN A 32 -5.65 -0.90 -14.61
C GLN A 32 -6.05 -1.10 -13.14
N ARG A 33 -5.12 -1.56 -12.29
CA ARG A 33 -5.42 -1.85 -10.88
C ARG A 33 -5.71 -0.59 -10.07
N SER A 34 -5.05 0.53 -10.39
CA SER A 34 -5.31 1.86 -9.79
C SER A 34 -6.77 2.25 -9.99
N LEU A 35 -7.30 2.12 -11.22
CA LEU A 35 -8.72 2.35 -11.53
C LEU A 35 -9.66 1.40 -10.78
N GLU A 36 -9.30 0.11 -10.69
CA GLU A 36 -10.14 -0.89 -10.00
C GLU A 36 -10.24 -0.65 -8.48
N ILE A 37 -9.23 -0.05 -7.86
CA ILE A 37 -9.20 0.19 -6.42
C ILE A 37 -9.74 1.55 -6.01
N GLU A 38 -10.04 2.47 -6.93
CA GLU A 38 -10.54 3.82 -6.59
C GLU A 38 -11.80 3.75 -5.70
N GLY A 39 -11.81 4.58 -4.65
CA GLY A 39 -12.91 4.65 -3.69
C GLY A 39 -13.12 3.39 -2.83
N LYS A 40 -12.21 2.41 -2.88
CA LYS A 40 -12.33 1.15 -2.13
C LYS A 40 -11.40 1.12 -0.93
N ASP A 41 -11.90 0.58 0.18
CA ASP A 41 -11.08 0.26 1.34
C ASP A 41 -10.42 -1.12 1.21
N THR A 42 -9.61 -1.50 2.19
CA THR A 42 -8.94 -2.80 2.20
C THR A 42 -9.93 -3.97 2.19
N ALA A 43 -11.02 -3.88 2.94
CA ALA A 43 -12.00 -4.96 3.03
C ALA A 43 -12.70 -5.20 1.69
N THR A 44 -13.18 -4.14 1.06
CA THR A 44 -13.84 -4.20 -0.25
C THR A 44 -12.91 -4.78 -1.30
N ARG A 45 -11.65 -4.34 -1.33
CA ARG A 45 -10.65 -4.88 -2.26
C ARG A 45 -10.43 -6.38 -2.05
N GLN A 46 -10.33 -6.81 -0.79
CA GLN A 46 -10.10 -8.21 -0.47
C GLN A 46 -11.31 -9.08 -0.82
N THR A 47 -12.52 -8.68 -0.46
CA THR A 47 -13.76 -9.38 -0.80
C THR A 47 -14.00 -9.45 -2.31
N GLN A 48 -13.58 -8.45 -3.07
CA GLN A 48 -13.67 -8.44 -4.54
C GLN A 48 -12.49 -9.16 -5.22
N GLY A 49 -11.53 -9.69 -4.47
CA GLY A 49 -10.35 -10.37 -5.02
C GLY A 49 -9.43 -9.45 -5.83
N ILE A 50 -9.44 -8.14 -5.54
CA ILE A 50 -8.61 -7.16 -6.27
C ILE A 50 -7.18 -7.23 -5.74
N ALA A 51 -6.30 -7.82 -6.54
CA ALA A 51 -4.89 -8.00 -6.21
C ALA A 51 -4.10 -6.68 -6.18
N CYS A 52 -2.98 -6.70 -5.44
CA CYS A 52 -1.94 -5.67 -5.53
C CYS A 52 -1.38 -5.61 -6.96
N GLY A 53 -1.06 -4.41 -7.46
CA GLY A 53 -0.48 -4.26 -8.81
C GLY A 53 0.91 -4.91 -9.01
N LEU A 54 1.59 -5.30 -7.93
CA LEU A 54 2.85 -6.05 -7.96
C LEU A 54 2.65 -7.57 -7.90
N LEU A 55 1.42 -8.09 -7.88
CA LEU A 55 1.17 -9.52 -7.90
C LEU A 55 1.23 -10.04 -9.34
N LYS A 56 2.14 -10.97 -9.61
CA LYS A 56 2.30 -11.66 -10.89
C LYS A 56 2.48 -13.14 -10.61
N ASP A 57 1.72 -14.00 -11.28
CA ASP A 57 1.81 -15.47 -11.11
C ASP A 57 1.73 -15.94 -9.65
N SER A 58 0.84 -15.31 -8.86
CA SER A 58 0.66 -15.56 -7.41
C SER A 58 1.87 -15.22 -6.53
N VAL A 59 2.89 -14.53 -7.06
CA VAL A 59 4.04 -14.05 -6.31
C VAL A 59 4.19 -12.52 -6.44
N CYS A 60 4.81 -11.89 -5.44
CA CYS A 60 5.14 -10.48 -5.55
C CYS A 60 6.34 -10.30 -6.48
N SER A 61 6.16 -9.62 -7.61
CA SER A 61 7.23 -9.38 -8.59
C SER A 61 8.39 -8.55 -8.03
N ALA A 62 8.13 -7.68 -7.05
CA ALA A 62 9.13 -6.86 -6.36
C ALA A 62 9.36 -7.33 -4.91
N HIS A 63 9.44 -8.65 -4.68
CA HIS A 63 9.51 -9.24 -3.34
C HIS A 63 10.65 -8.68 -2.47
N ASP A 64 11.82 -8.48 -3.07
CA ASP A 64 13.01 -7.96 -2.39
C ASP A 64 12.93 -6.45 -2.14
N GLY A 65 12.11 -5.73 -2.91
CA GLY A 65 11.80 -4.31 -2.76
C GLY A 65 10.61 -4.00 -1.86
N ARG A 66 10.01 -5.00 -1.19
CA ARG A 66 8.76 -4.80 -0.42
C ARG A 66 8.86 -3.71 0.65
N PRO A 67 7.82 -2.86 0.81
CA PRO A 67 7.70 -1.89 1.91
C PRO A 67 7.73 -2.54 3.30
N THR A 68 8.00 -1.75 4.32
CA THR A 68 8.07 -2.19 5.73
C THR A 68 6.81 -2.93 6.17
N MET A 69 5.63 -2.36 5.90
CA MET A 69 4.33 -2.97 6.21
C MET A 69 4.17 -4.37 5.61
N CYS A 70 4.65 -4.58 4.38
CA CYS A 70 4.59 -5.87 3.70
C CYS A 70 5.60 -6.88 4.26
N ARG A 71 6.71 -6.43 4.85
CA ARG A 71 7.70 -7.31 5.51
C ARG A 71 7.23 -7.77 6.89
N GLY A 72 6.52 -6.91 7.61
CA GLY A 72 5.98 -7.23 8.94
C GLY A 72 4.69 -8.06 8.92
N ALA A 73 3.96 -8.09 7.81
CA ALA A 73 2.70 -8.81 7.67
C ALA A 73 2.91 -10.27 7.22
N HIS A 74 3.32 -11.14 8.15
CA HIS A 74 3.41 -12.58 7.90
C HIS A 74 2.60 -13.38 8.93
N SER A 75 1.88 -14.38 8.42
CA SER A 75 1.10 -15.35 9.19
C SER A 75 1.90 -16.63 9.39
N GLU A 76 1.73 -17.26 10.54
CA GLU A 76 2.21 -18.64 10.81
C GLU A 76 1.20 -19.71 10.38
N SER A 77 -0.01 -19.31 9.94
CA SER A 77 -1.09 -20.20 9.55
C SER A 77 -1.61 -19.87 8.16
N ALA A 78 -1.38 -20.79 7.21
CA ALA A 78 -1.95 -20.72 5.87
C ALA A 78 -3.49 -20.73 5.90
N GLN A 79 -4.09 -21.45 6.86
CA GLN A 79 -5.55 -21.48 7.03
C GLN A 79 -6.11 -20.10 7.39
N VAL A 80 -5.43 -19.34 8.25
CA VAL A 80 -5.87 -17.97 8.58
C VAL A 80 -5.82 -17.06 7.36
N CYS A 81 -4.78 -17.20 6.53
CA CYS A 81 -4.69 -16.46 5.27
C CYS A 81 -5.82 -16.83 4.30
N HIS A 82 -6.12 -18.13 4.19
CA HIS A 82 -7.22 -18.61 3.35
C HIS A 82 -8.57 -18.09 3.86
N ASP A 83 -8.87 -18.20 5.15
CA ASP A 83 -10.12 -17.71 5.72
C ASP A 83 -10.29 -16.20 5.56
N LEU A 84 -9.20 -15.43 5.69
CA LEU A 84 -9.21 -13.99 5.42
C LEU A 84 -9.53 -13.68 3.96
N PHE A 85 -9.07 -14.53 3.04
CA PHE A 85 -9.36 -14.38 1.61
C PHE A 85 -10.82 -14.71 1.31
N GLU A 86 -11.36 -15.81 1.87
CA GLU A 86 -12.74 -16.25 1.64
C GLU A 86 -13.79 -15.40 2.41
N ASN A 87 -13.45 -14.92 3.61
CA ASN A 87 -14.40 -14.26 4.51
C ASN A 87 -13.70 -13.20 5.39
N PHE A 88 -13.19 -12.14 4.77
CA PHE A 88 -12.48 -11.05 5.46
C PHE A 88 -13.25 -10.50 6.66
N ASP A 89 -14.49 -10.04 6.47
CA ASP A 89 -15.27 -9.40 7.53
C ASP A 89 -15.61 -10.36 8.68
N GLY A 90 -15.88 -11.63 8.37
CA GLY A 90 -16.13 -12.65 9.39
C GLY A 90 -14.91 -12.90 10.26
N VAL A 91 -13.73 -13.04 9.63
CA VAL A 91 -12.47 -13.23 10.35
C VAL A 91 -12.09 -12.01 11.17
N VAL A 92 -12.22 -10.80 10.62
CA VAL A 92 -11.95 -9.55 11.36
C VAL A 92 -12.86 -9.40 12.58
N ARG A 93 -14.15 -9.74 12.47
CA ARG A 93 -15.07 -9.74 13.62
C ARG A 93 -14.63 -10.74 14.69
N ALA A 94 -14.31 -11.99 14.31
CA ALA A 94 -13.87 -13.02 15.24
C ALA A 94 -12.55 -12.65 15.96
N ILE A 95 -11.63 -11.96 15.27
CA ILE A 95 -10.41 -11.44 15.89
C ILE A 95 -10.76 -10.33 16.89
N SER A 96 -11.64 -9.40 16.49
CA SER A 96 -12.01 -8.25 17.32
C SER A 96 -12.80 -8.64 18.57
N SER A 97 -13.59 -9.71 18.51
CA SER A 97 -14.30 -10.28 19.67
C SER A 97 -13.42 -11.19 20.54
N GLY A 98 -12.19 -11.49 20.12
CA GLY A 98 -11.28 -12.40 20.83
C GLY A 98 -11.57 -13.89 20.62
N GLU A 99 -12.51 -14.24 19.74
CA GLU A 99 -12.81 -15.63 19.35
C GLU A 99 -11.67 -16.27 18.56
N ARG A 100 -10.84 -15.45 17.90
CA ARG A 100 -9.71 -15.90 17.08
C ARG A 100 -8.47 -15.05 17.34
N SER A 101 -7.30 -15.69 17.35
CA SER A 101 -6.02 -14.97 17.33
C SER A 101 -5.84 -14.17 16.04
N GLY A 102 -5.12 -13.05 16.14
CA GLY A 102 -4.79 -12.21 14.99
C GLY A 102 -3.99 -12.97 13.92
N PRO A 103 -4.05 -12.52 12.66
CA PRO A 103 -3.55 -13.28 11.52
C PRO A 103 -2.05 -13.14 11.28
N PHE A 104 -1.36 -12.32 12.06
CA PHE A 104 0.05 -12.00 11.85
C PHE A 104 0.84 -12.16 13.13
N LEU A 105 2.12 -12.53 13.00
CA LEU A 105 3.04 -12.44 14.11
C LEU A 105 3.14 -10.98 14.58
N ILE A 106 2.76 -10.76 15.84
CA ILE A 106 2.60 -9.40 16.39
C ILE A 106 3.94 -8.68 16.47
N VAL A 107 5.00 -9.35 16.94
CA VAL A 107 6.30 -8.72 17.18
C VAL A 107 6.89 -8.15 15.88
N PRO A 108 7.01 -8.89 14.76
CA PRO A 108 7.53 -8.31 13.52
C PRO A 108 6.65 -7.21 12.97
N LYS A 109 5.32 -7.38 12.99
CA LYS A 109 4.38 -6.32 12.58
C LYS A 109 4.62 -5.04 13.38
N MET A 110 4.78 -5.12 14.69
CA MET A 110 5.06 -3.97 15.55
C MET A 110 6.40 -3.29 15.21
N ILE A 111 7.47 -4.06 14.98
CA ILE A 111 8.79 -3.52 14.64
C ILE A 111 8.72 -2.72 13.33
N PHE A 112 8.15 -3.29 12.27
CA PHE A 112 8.07 -2.63 10.96
C PHE A 112 7.12 -1.42 10.99
N ASN A 113 5.98 -1.51 11.69
CA ASN A 113 5.08 -0.36 11.88
C ASN A 113 5.77 0.78 12.63
N SER A 114 6.56 0.46 13.66
CA SER A 114 7.29 1.45 14.45
C SER A 114 8.38 2.13 13.62
N ALA A 115 9.08 1.37 12.78
CA ALA A 115 10.08 1.92 11.86
C ALA A 115 9.46 2.88 10.84
N GLN A 116 8.32 2.51 10.22
CA GLN A 116 7.59 3.39 9.30
C GLN A 116 7.13 4.67 10.01
N THR A 117 6.60 4.54 11.23
CA THR A 117 6.14 5.67 12.04
C THR A 117 7.30 6.62 12.37
N GLY A 118 8.44 6.09 12.82
CA GLY A 118 9.63 6.89 13.10
C GLY A 118 10.16 7.63 11.86
N MET A 119 10.12 6.99 10.68
CA MET A 119 10.49 7.64 9.42
C MET A 119 9.54 8.78 9.06
N ALA A 120 8.23 8.57 9.20
CA ALA A 120 7.23 9.61 8.95
C ALA A 120 7.36 10.79 9.92
N MET A 121 7.71 10.53 11.19
CA MET A 121 7.98 11.58 12.18
C MET A 121 9.25 12.36 11.85
N ALA A 122 10.35 11.69 11.53
CA ALA A 122 11.61 12.35 11.17
C ALA A 122 11.48 13.25 9.93
N LEU A 123 10.67 12.84 8.94
CA LEU A 123 10.37 13.67 7.77
C LEU A 123 9.55 14.91 8.13
N ARG A 124 8.57 14.76 9.03
CA ARG A 124 7.78 15.87 9.54
C ARG A 124 8.65 16.90 10.27
N ASP A 125 9.63 16.44 11.05
CA ASP A 125 10.55 17.31 11.79
C ASP A 125 11.40 18.20 10.87
N VAL A 126 11.60 17.79 9.61
CA VAL A 126 12.30 18.59 8.59
C VAL A 126 11.36 19.28 7.60
N GLY A 127 10.06 19.34 7.89
CA GLY A 127 9.05 20.05 7.09
C GLY A 127 8.55 19.29 5.86
N LEU A 128 8.75 17.97 5.79
CA LEU A 128 8.20 17.12 4.74
C LEU A 128 6.93 16.42 5.22
N GLU A 129 5.79 16.69 4.57
CA GLU A 129 4.53 15.99 4.82
C GLU A 129 4.65 14.53 4.37
N CYS A 130 4.46 13.63 5.32
CA CYS A 130 4.48 12.20 5.10
C CYS A 130 3.11 11.63 5.46
N TYR A 131 2.29 11.39 4.44
CA TYR A 131 0.95 10.83 4.58
C TYR A 131 0.88 9.41 4.01
N ALA A 132 -0.12 8.66 4.47
CA ALA A 132 -0.38 7.32 3.99
C ALA A 132 -0.88 7.34 2.55
N VAL A 133 -0.29 6.52 1.69
CA VAL A 133 -0.72 6.30 0.31
C VAL A 133 -1.02 4.83 0.05
N GLU A 134 -1.83 4.59 -0.98
CA GLU A 134 -2.06 3.25 -1.54
C GLU A 134 -0.93 2.91 -2.52
N LEU A 135 -0.32 1.73 -2.34
CA LEU A 135 0.92 1.37 -3.04
C LEU A 135 0.75 1.22 -4.56
N THR A 136 -0.34 0.61 -5.02
CA THR A 136 -0.63 0.44 -6.46
C THR A 136 -0.81 1.79 -7.13
N ALA A 137 -1.66 2.66 -6.55
CA ALA A 137 -1.91 4.00 -7.08
C ALA A 137 -0.65 4.87 -7.03
N ALA A 138 0.13 4.80 -5.94
CA ALA A 138 1.35 5.59 -5.82
C ALA A 138 2.46 5.11 -6.78
N LEU A 139 2.58 3.80 -7.03
CA LEU A 139 3.54 3.28 -8.01
C LEU A 139 3.15 3.62 -9.45
N GLU A 140 1.85 3.68 -9.76
CA GLU A 140 1.39 4.18 -11.05
C GLU A 140 1.92 5.60 -11.30
N ILE A 141 1.81 6.49 -10.30
CA ILE A 141 2.34 7.86 -10.39
C ILE A 141 3.87 7.81 -10.53
N ALA A 142 4.54 7.09 -9.64
CA ALA A 142 6.00 7.09 -9.53
C ALA A 142 6.73 6.51 -10.75
N LEU A 143 6.18 5.50 -11.41
CA LEU A 143 6.80 4.88 -12.60
C LEU A 143 6.50 5.65 -13.90
N ASN A 144 5.55 6.58 -13.89
CA ASN A 144 5.26 7.46 -15.02
C ASN A 144 6.01 8.80 -14.98
N SER A 145 6.69 9.11 -13.87
CA SER A 145 7.55 10.29 -13.74
C SER A 145 9.00 9.88 -13.39
N PRO A 146 9.97 10.04 -14.31
CA PRO A 146 11.38 9.77 -14.04
C PRO A 146 11.93 10.56 -12.85
N ASP A 147 11.54 11.82 -12.72
CA ASP A 147 12.06 12.80 -11.74
C ASP A 147 11.11 12.99 -10.54
N ILE A 148 10.24 11.99 -10.26
CA ILE A 148 9.21 12.08 -9.21
C ILE A 148 9.77 12.37 -7.81
N GLU A 149 11.03 12.03 -7.53
CA GLU A 149 11.67 12.31 -6.23
C GLU A 149 11.91 13.81 -6.07
N GLU A 150 12.50 14.45 -7.08
CA GLU A 150 12.69 15.90 -7.15
C GLU A 150 11.37 16.66 -7.19
N GLU A 151 10.37 16.12 -7.91
CA GLU A 151 9.02 16.68 -7.96
C GLU A 151 8.37 16.66 -6.58
N TRP A 152 8.44 15.54 -5.86
CA TRP A 152 7.87 15.41 -4.51
C TRP A 152 8.58 16.31 -3.48
N LEU A 153 9.91 16.45 -3.58
CA LEU A 153 10.66 17.36 -2.72
C LEU A 153 10.27 18.82 -2.93
N ARG A 154 9.85 19.20 -4.15
CA ARG A 154 9.38 20.55 -4.48
C ARG A 154 7.90 20.75 -4.12
N ASP A 155 7.09 19.74 -4.39
CA ASP A 155 5.65 19.75 -4.17
C ASP A 155 5.20 18.40 -3.60
N GLN A 156 4.93 18.38 -2.30
CA GLN A 156 4.56 17.17 -1.57
C GLN A 156 3.17 16.63 -1.98
N SER A 157 2.40 17.39 -2.78
CA SER A 157 1.07 17.01 -3.24
C SER A 157 1.05 16.14 -4.51
N VAL A 158 2.20 15.85 -5.14
CA VAL A 158 2.24 15.00 -6.35
C VAL A 158 1.67 13.59 -6.15
N PHE A 159 1.68 13.09 -4.91
CA PHE A 159 1.06 11.81 -4.53
C PHE A 159 -0.35 11.95 -3.94
N ALA A 160 -0.96 13.13 -3.95
CA ALA A 160 -2.30 13.37 -3.42
C ALA A 160 -3.36 12.43 -4.03
N PRO A 161 -3.32 12.08 -5.34
CA PRO A 161 -4.22 11.09 -5.93
C PRO A 161 -4.18 9.71 -5.27
N ALA A 162 -3.02 9.31 -4.74
CA ALA A 162 -2.83 8.02 -4.08
C ALA A 162 -3.05 8.09 -2.55
N ARG A 163 -3.36 9.27 -1.99
CA ARG A 163 -3.54 9.46 -0.55
C ARG A 163 -4.70 8.60 -0.05
N LEU A 164 -4.45 7.90 1.05
CA LEU A 164 -5.50 7.22 1.80
C LEU A 164 -6.14 8.22 2.78
N THR A 165 -7.46 8.17 2.86
CA THR A 165 -8.25 9.03 3.76
C THR A 165 -9.19 8.20 4.60
N SER A 166 -9.51 8.67 5.81
CA SER A 166 -10.42 7.96 6.70
C SER A 166 -11.87 8.38 6.40
N VAL A 167 -12.69 7.40 6.04
CA VAL A 167 -14.14 7.54 5.84
C VAL A 167 -14.82 6.46 6.68
N ASN A 168 -15.63 6.86 7.66
CA ASN A 168 -16.28 5.94 8.61
C ASN A 168 -15.27 4.96 9.25
N GLU A 169 -14.14 5.48 9.75
CA GLU A 169 -13.03 4.72 10.37
C GLU A 169 -12.29 3.75 9.42
N ARG A 170 -12.60 3.75 8.12
CA ARG A 170 -11.94 2.92 7.11
C ARG A 170 -11.08 3.77 6.19
N TYR A 171 -9.89 3.28 5.88
CA TYR A 171 -9.01 3.96 4.93
C TYR A 171 -9.40 3.61 3.50
N VAL A 172 -9.82 4.62 2.74
CA VAL A 172 -10.20 4.51 1.32
C VAL A 172 -9.19 5.22 0.44
N THR A 173 -8.98 4.67 -0.75
CA THR A 173 -8.30 5.33 -1.87
C THR A 173 -9.10 6.52 -2.37
N GLY A 174 -8.41 7.51 -2.93
CA GLY A 174 -9.09 8.60 -3.62
C GLY A 174 -9.88 8.15 -4.85
N VAL A 175 -10.82 9.01 -5.25
CA VAL A 175 -11.67 8.82 -6.43
C VAL A 175 -11.24 9.85 -7.47
N ASN A 176 -10.97 9.44 -8.71
CA ASN A 176 -10.48 10.32 -9.78
C ASN A 176 -9.24 11.14 -9.40
N GLY A 177 -8.36 10.58 -8.56
CA GLY A 177 -7.20 11.29 -8.05
C GLY A 177 -7.49 12.48 -7.12
N ILE A 178 -8.72 12.58 -6.62
CA ILE A 178 -9.11 13.54 -5.59
C ILE A 178 -9.13 12.80 -4.25
N ALA A 179 -8.33 13.30 -3.30
CA ALA A 179 -8.39 12.82 -1.92
C ALA A 179 -9.82 13.03 -1.37
N PRO A 180 -10.47 12.00 -0.80
CA PRO A 180 -11.77 12.16 -0.17
C PRO A 180 -11.68 13.20 0.94
N ALA A 181 -12.71 14.02 1.10
CA ALA A 181 -12.73 14.98 2.19
C ALA A 181 -12.51 14.24 3.53
N PRO A 182 -11.65 14.75 4.43
CA PRO A 182 -11.52 14.16 5.75
C PRO A 182 -12.89 14.09 6.42
N SER A 183 -13.15 13.01 7.15
CA SER A 183 -14.33 12.93 8.03
C SER A 183 -14.25 14.05 9.07
N GLU A 184 -15.33 14.83 9.19
CA GLU A 184 -15.51 15.81 10.29
C GLU A 184 -15.55 15.12 11.65
#